data_AF-A0A6C2U1R6-F1
#
_entry.id   AF-A0A6C2U1R6-F1
#
_cell.length_a   1.000
_cell.length_b   1.000
_cell.length_c   1.000
_cell.angle_alpha   90.00
_cell.angle_beta   90.00
_cell.angle_gamma   90.00
#
_symmetry.space_group_name_H-M   'P 1'
#
loop_
_entity.id
_entity.type
_entity.pdbx_description
1 polymer ?
#
loop_
_entity_poly.entity_id
_entity_poly.type
_entity_poly.pdbx_seq_one_letter_code
_entity_poly.pdbx_strand_id
1 'polypeptide(L)'
;MKKTTCVTLAGLLMACGSTLANFSGGDDFNDNIMNSGNWTNFVNEVGTSFTETNGRLEFQATGVGIDRSNAWKWKANAGSYTNDWTVSITTVNQLNENLIPSGSNETWLGIGVYFNSFSNSFGIDRNKGNNGFGYHDIVTEGGTNGVSQFKEYQAASSDEISFTISFDASAKTISSSYDQGAGSVVNKTMNITPWGMGNSDVFEVFIYGGSRGVVVNSGDVYADNFTATSDEGMPINEEARIHCSSIVGSWVIGDPTTEDTVALTFLTNGTYFLTHDSTDGFSGGLGMERGTYTWDSETGAFSRTVTVDTNGEGGLSHATILSATVQGDAVYFDLDDEGIGIFHRVYQPSTPPSIVGGWVHLDPVNNHDNVVFSFLPNGIYFFAQDGDSTFDPSGQDGMERGVYSWDGSLLSVTALTDTCGEWGMDGESGVSCVVNGNTMTWFGSFVLDRIVDPDCSDLDGDGLPDSFELLYYGNPTNALPTSNGDGDELTDREEFIAGTLPNDGSSQFVVSNAPPSPSGMVVNWNALEGRSYSVKWTDSLTNGFQTLEAAIPYPQNSYTDTVHTVEDGGFYQVDVKLGN
;
A
#
# COMPACT_ATOMS: atom_id res chain seq x y z
N MET A 1 -20.55 55.11 34.15
CA MET A 1 -21.62 54.72 35.09
C MET A 1 -22.14 53.36 34.66
N LYS A 2 -22.00 52.34 35.54
CA LYS A 2 -22.76 51.07 35.65
C LYS A 2 -22.95 50.20 34.38
N LYS A 3 -22.27 49.04 34.28
CA LYS A 3 -22.69 47.67 34.71
C LYS A 3 -23.47 46.96 33.58
N THR A 4 -23.30 45.69 33.18
CA THR A 4 -22.73 44.47 33.79
C THR A 4 -22.80 43.31 32.75
N THR A 5 -21.77 42.46 32.73
CA THR A 5 -21.64 41.05 32.25
C THR A 5 -21.96 40.67 30.79
N CYS A 6 -20.95 40.18 30.06
CA CYS A 6 -21.11 39.20 28.98
C CYS A 6 -20.58 37.86 29.52
N VAL A 7 -21.50 36.92 29.77
CA VAL A 7 -21.20 35.52 30.10
C VAL A 7 -21.08 34.78 28.78
N THR A 8 -20.00 34.02 28.63
CA THR A 8 -19.76 33.02 27.59
C THR A 8 -20.96 32.07 27.45
N LEU A 9 -21.50 31.96 26.23
CA LEU A 9 -22.48 30.92 25.90
C LEU A 9 -21.85 29.94 24.92
N ALA A 10 -21.25 28.89 25.51
CA ALA A 10 -21.16 27.60 24.88
C ALA A 10 -22.59 27.05 24.70
N GLY A 11 -22.86 26.43 23.56
CA GLY A 11 -24.06 25.64 23.31
C GLY A 11 -24.98 26.20 22.23
N LEU A 12 -24.61 26.03 20.96
CA LEU A 12 -25.51 25.57 19.89
C LEU A 12 -24.72 25.23 18.61
N LEU A 13 -24.04 24.09 18.60
CA LEU A 13 -23.76 23.33 17.37
C LEU A 13 -23.80 21.86 17.76
N MET A 14 -24.98 21.27 17.60
CA MET A 14 -25.15 19.81 17.60
C MET A 14 -26.01 19.48 16.38
N ALA A 15 -25.55 18.49 15.64
CA ALA A 15 -26.21 17.77 14.55
C ALA A 15 -26.31 18.47 13.18
N CYS A 16 -25.18 18.52 12.48
CA CYS A 16 -25.10 17.98 11.14
C CYS A 16 -23.87 17.08 11.12
N GLY A 17 -24.06 15.76 10.97
CA GLY A 17 -22.98 14.78 11.05
C GLY A 17 -21.96 15.03 9.95
N SER A 18 -20.78 15.51 10.33
CA SER A 18 -19.59 15.35 9.51
C SER A 18 -19.22 13.87 9.55
N THR A 19 -19.45 13.15 8.47
CA THR A 19 -18.77 11.88 8.21
C THR A 19 -17.28 12.21 8.18
N LEU A 20 -16.55 11.87 9.25
CA LEU A 20 -15.09 11.85 9.17
C LEU A 20 -14.72 10.84 8.07
N ALA A 21 -13.77 11.21 7.20
CA ALA A 21 -13.18 10.25 6.27
C ALA A 21 -12.67 9.06 7.08
N ASN A 22 -12.95 7.84 6.59
CA ASN A 22 -12.48 6.61 7.20
C ASN A 22 -10.94 6.54 7.09
N PHE A 23 -10.28 5.59 7.77
CA PHE A 23 -8.83 5.47 7.68
C PHE A 23 -8.35 5.32 6.23
N SER A 24 -7.39 6.15 5.84
CA SER A 24 -6.70 6.10 4.55
C SER A 24 -5.32 6.76 4.65
N GLY A 25 -4.31 6.20 3.98
CA GLY A 25 -2.96 6.75 3.92
C GLY A 25 -1.99 6.13 4.92
N GLY A 26 -0.83 6.77 5.08
CA GLY A 26 0.25 6.24 5.88
C GLY A 26 1.38 7.24 6.03
N ASP A 27 2.47 6.77 6.63
CA ASP A 27 3.71 7.51 6.79
C ASP A 27 4.86 6.50 6.83
N ASP A 28 5.77 6.61 5.87
CA ASP A 28 6.97 5.76 5.79
C ASP A 28 8.13 6.37 6.57
N PHE A 29 7.96 7.54 7.19
CA PHE A 29 8.93 8.22 8.05
C PHE A 29 10.33 8.45 7.42
N ASN A 30 10.45 8.24 6.11
CA ASN A 30 11.74 8.18 5.41
C ASN A 30 12.30 9.57 5.09
N ASP A 31 11.44 10.59 5.09
CA ASP A 31 11.81 11.98 4.82
C ASP A 31 12.53 12.66 6.01
N ASN A 32 12.53 12.03 7.20
CA ASN A 32 13.09 12.57 8.45
C ASN A 32 12.41 13.85 8.95
N ILE A 33 11.15 14.10 8.56
CA ILE A 33 10.43 15.32 8.87
C ILE A 33 9.00 14.98 9.27
N MET A 34 8.69 15.12 10.56
CA MET A 34 7.34 14.92 11.07
C MET A 34 6.30 15.62 10.20
N ASN A 35 5.47 14.81 9.51
CA ASN A 35 4.37 15.33 8.74
C ASN A 35 3.31 15.89 9.70
N SER A 36 3.38 17.21 9.93
CA SER A 36 2.48 17.90 10.84
C SER A 36 1.03 17.96 10.35
N GLY A 37 0.74 17.55 9.12
CA GLY A 37 -0.62 17.30 8.60
C GLY A 37 -1.19 15.97 9.09
N ASN A 38 -0.34 14.96 9.22
CA ASN A 38 -0.72 13.59 9.58
C ASN A 38 -0.64 13.32 11.09
N TRP A 39 0.35 13.90 11.77
CA TRP A 39 0.66 13.59 13.16
C TRP A 39 0.54 14.78 14.10
N THR A 40 0.28 14.48 15.37
CA THR A 40 0.40 15.45 16.45
C THR A 40 0.95 14.82 17.71
N ASN A 41 1.69 15.60 18.51
CA ASN A 41 2.15 15.15 19.81
C ASN A 41 0.96 14.92 20.73
N PHE A 42 0.79 13.68 21.18
CA PHE A 42 -0.33 13.26 22.02
C PHE A 42 0.07 13.13 23.49
N VAL A 43 1.22 12.51 23.74
CA VAL A 43 1.87 12.43 25.05
C VAL A 43 3.30 12.90 24.88
N ASN A 44 3.75 13.83 25.73
CA ASN A 44 5.11 14.36 25.68
C ASN A 44 5.65 14.54 27.10
N GLU A 45 6.12 13.45 27.69
CA GLU A 45 6.75 13.52 29.01
C GLU A 45 8.15 14.12 28.93
N VAL A 46 8.47 14.99 29.89
CA VAL A 46 9.76 15.68 29.95
C VAL A 46 10.92 14.68 29.87
N GLY A 47 11.82 14.83 28.89
CA GLY A 47 12.97 13.93 28.75
C GLY A 47 12.71 12.71 27.85
N THR A 48 11.59 12.70 27.12
CA THR A 48 11.33 11.80 25.99
C THR A 48 11.24 12.58 24.69
N SER A 49 11.45 11.90 23.57
CA SER A 49 11.12 12.41 22.24
C SER A 49 10.71 11.30 21.30
N PHE A 50 9.79 11.64 20.42
CA PHE A 50 9.61 10.97 19.13
C PHE A 50 10.14 11.90 18.05
N THR A 51 11.01 11.39 17.19
CA THR A 51 11.61 12.15 16.11
C THR A 51 11.79 11.25 14.90
N GLU A 52 11.38 11.74 13.74
CA GLU A 52 11.74 11.11 12.49
C GLU A 52 13.20 11.43 12.17
N THR A 53 14.02 10.39 12.14
CA THR A 53 15.45 10.51 11.92
C THR A 53 16.01 9.15 11.49
N ASN A 54 17.04 9.17 10.65
CA ASN A 54 17.60 7.98 10.01
C ASN A 54 16.61 7.17 9.15
N GLY A 55 15.64 7.86 8.55
CA GLY A 55 14.59 7.28 7.68
C GLY A 55 13.64 6.37 8.45
N ARG A 56 13.16 6.82 9.61
CA ARG A 56 12.29 6.07 10.54
C ARG A 56 11.85 6.94 11.70
N LEU A 57 10.82 6.52 12.42
CA LEU A 57 10.38 7.14 13.67
C LEU A 57 11.15 6.56 14.87
N GLU A 58 11.99 7.37 15.52
CA GLU A 58 12.78 6.91 16.67
C GLU A 58 12.20 7.40 18.01
N PHE A 59 12.09 6.47 18.98
CA PHE A 59 11.80 6.78 20.37
C PHE A 59 13.08 7.00 21.15
N GLN A 60 13.17 8.09 21.90
CA GLN A 60 14.29 8.35 22.81
C GLN A 60 13.78 8.71 24.21
N ALA A 61 14.54 8.28 25.22
CA ALA A 61 14.21 8.52 26.62
C ALA A 61 15.47 8.75 27.45
N THR A 62 15.41 9.74 28.33
CA THR A 62 16.51 10.11 29.24
C THR A 62 16.15 9.90 30.70
N GLY A 63 17.17 9.58 31.50
CA GLY A 63 17.07 9.38 32.94
C GLY A 63 16.97 7.90 33.33
N VAL A 64 17.97 7.43 34.07
CA VAL A 64 18.01 6.06 34.60
C VAL A 64 17.06 5.93 35.79
N GLY A 65 16.27 4.85 35.84
CA GLY A 65 15.36 4.54 36.95
C GLY A 65 14.08 5.40 37.03
N ILE A 66 13.68 6.04 35.92
CA ILE A 66 12.43 6.81 35.80
C ILE A 66 11.58 6.18 34.68
N ASP A 67 10.27 6.06 34.91
CA ASP A 67 9.31 5.59 33.92
C ASP A 67 8.92 6.76 33.01
N ARG A 68 8.93 6.53 31.70
CA ARG A 68 8.86 7.55 30.65
C ARG A 68 7.97 7.07 29.51
N SER A 69 7.08 7.92 29.02
CA SER A 69 6.23 7.61 27.86
C SER A 69 6.12 8.79 26.89
N ASN A 70 6.03 8.49 25.60
CA ASN A 70 5.72 9.44 24.55
C ASN A 70 4.73 8.81 23.55
N ALA A 71 3.92 9.64 22.90
CA ALA A 71 2.97 9.19 21.90
C ALA A 71 2.71 10.25 20.84
N TRP A 72 2.63 9.81 19.60
CA TRP A 72 2.07 10.57 18.49
C TRP A 72 0.69 10.04 18.15
N LYS A 73 -0.23 10.96 17.87
CA LYS A 73 -1.59 10.65 17.44
C LYS A 73 -1.73 10.93 15.96
N TRP A 74 -2.28 9.96 15.24
CA TRP A 74 -2.72 10.13 13.87
C TRP A 74 -3.95 11.05 13.86
N LYS A 75 -3.91 12.10 13.03
CA LYS A 75 -4.97 13.11 12.96
C LYS A 75 -5.48 13.37 11.54
N ALA A 76 -4.93 12.69 10.53
CA ALA A 76 -5.37 12.87 9.15
C ALA A 76 -6.83 12.40 8.97
N ASN A 77 -7.18 11.26 9.58
CA ASN A 77 -8.51 10.65 9.53
C ASN A 77 -8.73 9.68 10.70
N ALA A 78 -9.91 9.06 10.76
CA ALA A 78 -10.35 8.21 11.87
C ALA A 78 -11.06 6.94 11.37
N GLY A 79 -10.99 5.86 12.13
CA GLY A 79 -11.59 4.57 11.75
C GLY A 79 -13.08 4.54 12.02
N SER A 80 -13.88 4.13 11.05
CA SER A 80 -15.33 4.02 11.22
C SER A 80 -15.73 2.87 12.14
N TYR A 81 -16.83 3.03 12.88
CA TYR A 81 -17.48 1.91 13.59
C TYR A 81 -18.40 1.06 12.69
N THR A 82 -18.72 1.54 11.49
CA THR A 82 -19.63 0.85 10.56
C THR A 82 -18.93 0.13 9.43
N ASN A 83 -17.65 0.41 9.20
CA ASN A 83 -16.87 -0.15 8.12
C ASN A 83 -15.62 -0.82 8.69
N ASP A 84 -15.14 -1.84 8.00
CA ASP A 84 -13.93 -2.55 8.35
C ASP A 84 -12.71 -1.66 8.06
N TRP A 85 -11.67 -1.83 8.87
CA TRP A 85 -10.42 -1.08 8.71
C TRP A 85 -9.24 -1.81 9.33
N THR A 86 -8.03 -1.45 8.88
CA THR A 86 -6.78 -1.93 9.45
C THR A 86 -5.79 -0.79 9.66
N VAL A 87 -4.96 -0.89 10.69
CA VAL A 87 -3.80 -0.02 10.89
C VAL A 87 -2.58 -0.88 11.17
N SER A 88 -1.45 -0.55 10.56
CA SER A 88 -0.22 -1.32 10.70
C SER A 88 0.98 -0.44 10.94
N ILE A 89 2.00 -1.01 11.57
CA ILE A 89 3.32 -0.41 11.72
C ILE A 89 4.37 -1.50 11.82
N THR A 90 5.58 -1.18 11.38
CA THR A 90 6.75 -2.01 11.58
C THR A 90 7.57 -1.48 12.75
N THR A 91 8.01 -2.35 13.66
CA THR A 91 8.75 -1.95 14.86
C THR A 91 10.03 -2.73 15.06
N VAL A 92 11.04 -2.05 15.55
CA VAL A 92 12.33 -2.61 15.89
C VAL A 92 12.76 -2.12 17.27
N ASN A 93 13.25 -3.06 18.07
CA ASN A 93 13.86 -2.78 19.36
C ASN A 93 15.21 -3.50 19.37
N GLN A 94 16.30 -2.76 19.20
CA GLN A 94 17.67 -3.29 19.05
C GLN A 94 18.56 -2.99 20.28
N LEU A 95 17.96 -2.61 21.41
CA LEU A 95 18.72 -2.34 22.65
C LEU A 95 19.63 -3.52 23.02
N ASN A 96 20.93 -3.23 23.15
CA ASN A 96 21.96 -4.20 23.52
C ASN A 96 21.63 -4.89 24.84
N GLU A 97 21.79 -6.22 24.90
CA GLU A 97 21.50 -7.06 26.07
C GLU A 97 22.20 -6.60 27.36
N ASN A 98 23.33 -5.90 27.23
CA ASN A 98 24.11 -5.38 28.36
C ASN A 98 23.61 -4.02 28.89
N LEU A 99 22.63 -3.39 28.23
CA LEU A 99 22.14 -2.04 28.55
C LEU A 99 20.82 -2.01 29.34
N ILE A 100 20.18 -3.15 29.60
CA ILE A 100 19.07 -3.25 30.56
C ILE A 100 19.65 -3.71 31.91
N PRO A 101 19.98 -2.78 32.83
CA PRO A 101 20.50 -3.19 34.13
C PRO A 101 19.45 -4.00 34.89
N SER A 102 19.90 -5.01 35.64
CA SER A 102 19.05 -5.90 36.46
C SER A 102 17.96 -5.15 37.23
N GLY A 103 16.70 -5.59 37.14
CA GLY A 103 15.56 -4.91 37.81
C GLY A 103 14.19 -5.19 37.18
N SER A 104 13.24 -4.26 37.24
CA SER A 104 11.99 -4.31 36.47
C SER A 104 12.06 -3.40 35.24
N ASN A 105 13.23 -3.33 34.60
CA ASN A 105 13.52 -2.39 33.53
C ASN A 105 13.09 -2.93 32.17
N GLU A 106 12.56 -2.05 31.33
CA GLU A 106 11.90 -2.44 30.09
C GLU A 106 11.78 -1.26 29.12
N THR A 107 11.68 -1.53 27.83
CA THR A 107 11.29 -0.56 26.81
C THR A 107 10.23 -1.16 25.91
N TRP A 108 9.38 -0.31 25.34
CA TRP A 108 8.35 -0.74 24.40
C TRP A 108 8.07 0.31 23.33
N LEU A 109 7.60 -0.17 22.18
CA LEU A 109 7.11 0.65 21.08
C LEU A 109 6.01 -0.09 20.32
N GLY A 110 4.91 0.59 20.02
CA GLY A 110 3.79 -0.03 19.34
C GLY A 110 2.73 0.93 18.84
N ILE A 111 1.61 0.35 18.44
CA ILE A 111 0.42 1.03 17.94
C ILE A 111 -0.80 0.68 18.77
N GLY A 112 -1.69 1.65 18.91
CA GLY A 112 -2.95 1.46 19.59
C GLY A 112 -4.06 2.26 18.96
N VAL A 113 -5.28 1.81 19.24
CA VAL A 113 -6.51 2.52 18.95
C VAL A 113 -7.31 2.77 20.23
N TYR A 114 -8.09 3.83 20.24
CA TYR A 114 -9.02 4.10 21.31
C TYR A 114 -10.30 4.76 20.81
N PHE A 115 -11.33 4.65 21.64
CA PHE A 115 -12.59 5.36 21.46
C PHE A 115 -12.87 6.21 22.70
N ASN A 116 -13.04 7.53 22.52
CA ASN A 116 -13.42 8.53 23.54
C ASN A 116 -12.39 8.73 24.67
N SER A 117 -11.87 7.66 25.26
CA SER A 117 -10.81 7.68 26.26
C SER A 117 -10.01 6.38 26.23
N PHE A 118 -8.81 6.40 26.83
CA PHE A 118 -8.01 5.19 27.07
C PHE A 118 -8.69 4.15 27.97
N SER A 119 -9.86 4.44 28.53
CA SER A 119 -10.64 3.40 29.21
C SER A 119 -11.27 2.41 28.23
N ASN A 120 -11.28 2.73 26.94
CA ASN A 120 -11.70 1.88 25.82
C ASN A 120 -10.59 1.91 24.77
N SER A 121 -9.54 1.12 25.00
CA SER A 121 -8.37 1.08 24.14
C SER A 121 -7.94 -0.35 23.84
N PHE A 122 -7.39 -0.53 22.64
CA PHE A 122 -6.81 -1.79 22.19
C PHE A 122 -5.47 -1.48 21.50
N GLY A 123 -4.40 -2.17 21.85
CA GLY A 123 -3.08 -1.90 21.28
C GLY A 123 -2.13 -3.09 21.39
N ILE A 124 -1.04 -3.01 20.65
CA ILE A 124 0.04 -3.99 20.65
C ILE A 124 1.39 -3.29 20.53
N ASP A 125 2.37 -3.73 21.31
CA ASP A 125 3.74 -3.20 21.28
C ASP A 125 4.80 -4.29 21.36
N ARG A 126 5.98 -4.00 20.80
CA ARG A 126 7.19 -4.80 20.96
C ARG A 126 7.89 -4.34 22.22
N ASN A 127 8.11 -5.24 23.16
CA ASN A 127 8.82 -4.96 24.40
C ASN A 127 10.19 -5.65 24.46
N LYS A 128 11.12 -5.04 25.19
CA LYS A 128 12.42 -5.62 25.55
C LYS A 128 12.67 -5.41 27.03
N GLY A 129 12.62 -6.51 27.79
CA GLY A 129 12.85 -6.55 29.23
C GLY A 129 13.94 -7.55 29.62
N ASN A 130 14.10 -7.80 30.91
CA ASN A 130 15.14 -8.72 31.42
C ASN A 130 15.03 -10.17 30.93
N ASN A 131 13.83 -10.60 30.57
CA ASN A 131 13.56 -11.97 30.15
C ASN A 131 13.72 -12.17 28.63
N GLY A 132 14.04 -11.11 27.87
CA GLY A 132 14.19 -11.18 26.41
C GLY A 132 13.31 -10.18 25.67
N PHE A 133 13.12 -10.46 24.37
CA PHE A 133 12.17 -9.75 23.53
C PHE A 133 10.78 -10.38 23.65
N GLY A 134 9.74 -9.55 23.59
CA GLY A 134 8.38 -10.01 23.42
C GLY A 134 7.48 -8.93 22.86
N TYR A 135 6.17 -9.13 23.07
CA TYR A 135 5.17 -8.12 22.80
C TYR A 135 4.07 -8.09 23.88
N HIS A 136 3.38 -6.97 24.01
CA HIS A 136 2.24 -6.79 24.91
C HIS A 136 0.95 -6.52 24.15
N ASP A 137 -0.18 -7.02 24.66
CA ASP A 137 -1.50 -6.49 24.30
C ASP A 137 -1.98 -5.50 25.37
N ILE A 138 -2.33 -4.29 24.93
CA ILE A 138 -3.00 -3.30 25.76
C ILE A 138 -4.50 -3.43 25.55
N VAL A 139 -5.22 -3.77 26.61
CA VAL A 139 -6.69 -3.81 26.62
C VAL A 139 -7.20 -3.07 27.83
N THR A 140 -8.01 -2.05 27.60
CA THR A 140 -8.73 -1.34 28.65
C THR A 140 -10.21 -1.31 28.33
N GLU A 141 -11.05 -1.71 29.29
CA GLU A 141 -12.51 -1.60 29.23
C GLU A 141 -13.03 -0.91 30.51
N GLY A 142 -13.87 0.11 30.38
CA GLY A 142 -14.95 0.44 31.33
C GLY A 142 -14.62 0.75 32.81
N GLY A 143 -13.36 0.97 33.20
CA GLY A 143 -12.99 1.59 34.48
C GLY A 143 -12.37 0.67 35.54
N THR A 144 -11.27 1.18 36.12
CA THR A 144 -10.51 0.68 37.29
C THR A 144 -10.02 -0.76 37.21
N ASN A 145 -8.78 -0.91 36.69
CA ASN A 145 -7.98 -2.14 36.52
C ASN A 145 -8.15 -2.78 35.13
N GLY A 146 -7.81 -2.03 34.08
CA GLY A 146 -7.56 -2.61 32.75
C GLY A 146 -6.67 -3.83 32.92
N VAL A 147 -7.18 -5.00 32.53
CA VAL A 147 -6.42 -6.23 32.60
C VAL A 147 -5.41 -6.17 31.47
N SER A 148 -4.22 -5.67 31.77
CA SER A 148 -3.02 -5.96 30.99
C SER A 148 -2.87 -7.49 30.99
N GLN A 149 -3.30 -8.15 29.92
CA GLN A 149 -2.94 -9.54 29.73
C GLN A 149 -1.52 -9.54 29.19
N PHE A 150 -0.56 -9.61 30.11
CA PHE A 150 0.84 -9.82 29.77
C PHE A 150 1.00 -11.25 29.29
N LYS A 151 1.17 -11.43 27.98
CA LYS A 151 1.70 -12.68 27.46
C LYS A 151 3.00 -12.36 26.75
N GLU A 152 4.09 -12.48 27.50
CA GLU A 152 5.43 -12.38 26.95
C GLU A 152 5.68 -13.63 26.08
N TYR A 153 5.68 -13.44 24.76
CA TYR A 153 6.15 -14.47 23.83
C TYR A 153 7.60 -14.16 23.50
N GLN A 154 8.49 -15.14 23.67
CA GLN A 154 9.90 -14.98 23.34
C GLN A 154 10.04 -14.82 21.82
N ALA A 155 10.43 -13.63 21.37
CA ALA A 155 10.84 -13.40 19.99
C ALA A 155 12.33 -13.75 19.81
N ALA A 156 12.73 -14.10 18.59
CA ALA A 156 14.14 -14.31 18.25
C ALA A 156 15.01 -13.06 18.57
N SER A 157 16.31 -13.26 18.77
CA SER A 157 17.26 -12.24 19.24
C SER A 157 17.55 -11.12 18.23
N SER A 158 17.04 -11.21 17.00
CA SER A 158 17.12 -10.19 15.97
C SER A 158 15.81 -10.13 15.21
N ASP A 159 15.63 -9.00 14.52
CA ASP A 159 14.72 -8.80 13.40
C ASP A 159 13.37 -8.17 13.72
N GLU A 160 13.02 -7.27 12.83
CA GLU A 160 11.86 -6.43 12.72
C GLU A 160 10.53 -7.18 12.92
N ILE A 161 9.52 -6.50 13.48
CA ILE A 161 8.18 -7.08 13.67
C ILE A 161 7.14 -6.08 13.21
N SER A 162 6.27 -6.52 12.31
CA SER A 162 5.11 -5.74 11.90
C SER A 162 3.94 -6.08 12.79
N PHE A 163 3.22 -5.05 13.24
CA PHE A 163 1.98 -5.16 13.99
C PHE A 163 0.83 -4.64 13.17
N THR A 164 -0.31 -5.30 13.25
CA THR A 164 -1.56 -4.87 12.64
C THR A 164 -2.68 -4.91 13.65
N ILE A 165 -3.54 -3.89 13.64
CA ILE A 165 -4.81 -3.87 14.35
C ILE A 165 -5.93 -3.78 13.31
N SER A 166 -6.89 -4.69 13.36
CA SER A 166 -8.02 -4.75 12.42
C SER A 166 -9.35 -4.72 13.14
N PHE A 167 -10.35 -4.06 12.56
CA PHE A 167 -11.72 -4.03 13.04
C PHE A 167 -12.67 -4.63 12.00
N ASP A 168 -13.49 -5.57 12.46
CA ASP A 168 -14.61 -6.15 11.71
C ASP A 168 -15.91 -5.52 12.24
N ALA A 169 -16.50 -4.66 11.42
CA ALA A 169 -17.70 -3.93 11.71
C ALA A 169 -18.96 -4.81 11.68
N SER A 170 -18.93 -5.95 11.00
CA SER A 170 -20.04 -6.90 10.99
C SER A 170 -20.12 -7.69 12.30
N ALA A 171 -18.97 -8.17 12.78
CA ALA A 171 -18.82 -8.96 14.00
C ALA A 171 -18.67 -8.11 15.26
N LYS A 172 -18.39 -6.81 15.11
CA LYS A 172 -18.02 -5.88 16.19
C LYS A 172 -16.83 -6.39 16.99
N THR A 173 -15.83 -6.88 16.26
CA THR A 173 -14.60 -7.41 16.84
C THR A 173 -13.39 -6.62 16.40
N ILE A 174 -12.46 -6.41 17.32
CA ILE A 174 -11.13 -5.86 17.03
C ILE A 174 -10.07 -6.93 17.28
N SER A 175 -9.05 -6.98 16.43
CA SER A 175 -7.98 -7.96 16.51
C SER A 175 -6.60 -7.32 16.41
N SER A 176 -5.61 -7.88 17.10
CA SER A 176 -4.17 -7.63 16.87
C SER A 176 -3.54 -8.85 16.21
N SER A 177 -2.64 -8.61 15.27
CA SER A 177 -1.74 -9.61 14.70
C SER A 177 -0.31 -9.09 14.62
N TYR A 178 0.63 -10.00 14.45
CA TYR A 178 2.04 -9.68 14.23
C TYR A 178 2.63 -10.55 13.13
N ASP A 179 3.65 -10.03 12.44
CA ASP A 179 4.47 -10.78 11.48
C ASP A 179 5.96 -10.56 11.78
N GLN A 180 6.72 -11.65 11.77
CA GLN A 180 8.17 -11.69 11.99
C GLN A 180 8.90 -12.25 10.74
N GLY A 181 8.33 -12.07 9.55
CA GLY A 181 8.84 -12.63 8.28
C GLY A 181 8.38 -14.06 8.00
N ALA A 182 7.41 -14.58 8.76
CA ALA A 182 6.88 -15.94 8.62
C ALA A 182 5.38 -15.99 8.32
N GLY A 183 4.77 -14.82 8.08
CA GLY A 183 3.34 -14.65 7.85
C GLY A 183 2.63 -14.11 9.09
N SER A 184 1.56 -13.36 8.85
CA SER A 184 0.75 -12.72 9.90
C SER A 184 0.09 -13.75 10.82
N VAL A 185 0.34 -13.60 12.12
CA VAL A 185 -0.25 -14.42 13.19
C VAL A 185 -1.20 -13.56 14.01
N VAL A 186 -2.47 -13.95 14.05
CA VAL A 186 -3.47 -13.33 14.94
C VAL A 186 -3.09 -13.61 16.40
N ASN A 187 -2.84 -12.55 17.16
CA ASN A 187 -2.47 -12.62 18.56
C ASN A 187 -3.71 -12.57 19.47
N LYS A 188 -4.59 -11.61 19.25
CA LYS A 188 -5.76 -11.40 20.10
C LYS A 188 -6.95 -10.89 19.31
N THR A 189 -8.14 -11.36 19.66
CA THR A 189 -9.41 -10.85 19.15
C THR A 189 -10.34 -10.57 20.32
N MET A 190 -11.05 -9.45 20.26
CA MET A 190 -11.97 -8.96 21.28
C MET A 190 -13.28 -8.53 20.65
N ASN A 191 -14.41 -8.85 21.29
CA ASN A 191 -15.68 -8.21 20.98
C ASN A 191 -15.78 -6.86 21.71
N ILE A 192 -16.00 -5.78 20.98
CA ILE A 192 -16.01 -4.41 21.53
C ILE A 192 -17.41 -3.83 21.70
N THR A 193 -18.47 -4.65 21.57
CA THR A 193 -19.84 -4.21 21.89
C THR A 193 -19.94 -3.57 23.29
N PRO A 194 -19.20 -4.03 24.33
CA PRO A 194 -19.20 -3.37 25.65
C PRO A 194 -18.72 -1.91 25.65
N TRP A 195 -18.00 -1.45 24.62
CA TRP A 195 -17.56 -0.04 24.51
C TRP A 195 -18.73 0.91 24.25
N GLY A 196 -19.90 0.38 23.85
CA GLY A 196 -21.13 1.14 23.71
C GLY A 196 -21.14 2.12 22.53
N MET A 197 -20.33 1.85 21.50
CA MET A 197 -20.21 2.69 20.30
C MET A 197 -21.49 2.67 19.46
N GLY A 198 -21.87 3.83 18.93
CA GLY A 198 -22.91 4.02 17.92
C GLY A 198 -22.32 4.20 16.52
N ASN A 199 -23.18 4.19 15.50
CA ASN A 199 -22.76 4.25 14.09
C ASN A 199 -21.98 5.52 13.69
N SER A 200 -22.06 6.60 14.49
CA SER A 200 -21.31 7.84 14.26
C SER A 200 -19.97 7.90 15.00
N ASP A 201 -19.69 6.91 15.85
CA ASP A 201 -18.46 6.87 16.62
C ASP A 201 -17.30 6.37 15.76
N VAL A 202 -16.09 6.81 16.11
CA VAL A 202 -14.86 6.51 15.38
C VAL A 202 -13.75 6.06 16.31
N PHE A 203 -12.77 5.37 15.75
CA PHE A 203 -11.52 5.00 16.40
C PHE A 203 -10.43 5.99 16.06
N GLU A 204 -9.60 6.31 17.05
CA GLU A 204 -8.43 7.16 16.88
C GLU A 204 -7.16 6.34 17.11
N VAL A 205 -6.13 6.58 16.29
CA VAL A 205 -4.87 5.82 16.31
C VAL A 205 -3.75 6.62 16.96
N PHE A 206 -2.87 5.92 17.65
CA PHE A 206 -1.65 6.48 18.20
C PHE A 206 -0.50 5.49 18.11
N ILE A 207 0.69 6.01 17.84
CA ILE A 207 1.96 5.31 18.04
C ILE A 207 2.46 5.72 19.41
N TYR A 208 2.91 4.75 20.21
CA TYR A 208 3.41 5.01 21.55
C TYR A 208 4.73 4.29 21.80
N GLY A 209 5.57 4.94 22.59
CA GLY A 209 6.84 4.42 23.05
C GLY A 209 7.01 4.68 24.53
N GLY A 210 7.71 3.80 25.21
CA GLY A 210 8.01 3.99 26.62
C GLY A 210 9.24 3.27 27.10
N SER A 211 9.72 3.73 28.24
CA SER A 211 10.87 3.18 28.93
C SER A 211 10.60 3.15 30.42
N ARG A 212 10.96 2.03 31.04
CA ARG A 212 10.95 1.82 32.47
C ARG A 212 12.37 1.77 32.97
N GLY A 213 12.90 2.92 33.37
CA GLY A 213 14.22 3.02 33.98
C GLY A 213 15.41 2.81 33.03
N VAL A 214 15.18 2.75 31.72
CA VAL A 214 16.21 2.56 30.68
C VAL A 214 16.44 3.86 29.91
N VAL A 215 17.69 4.17 29.58
CA VAL A 215 18.01 5.26 28.63
C VAL A 215 17.90 4.68 27.22
N VAL A 216 17.11 5.34 26.36
CA VAL A 216 16.93 4.95 24.96
C VAL A 216 17.55 6.02 24.08
N ASN A 217 18.57 5.65 23.31
CA ASN A 217 19.26 6.54 22.39
C ASN A 217 18.68 6.43 20.98
N SER A 218 19.13 7.32 20.10
CA SER A 218 18.79 7.24 18.68
C SER A 218 19.26 5.88 18.11
N GLY A 219 18.40 5.26 17.31
CA GLY A 219 18.59 3.94 16.70
C GLY A 219 18.31 2.73 17.61
N ASP A 220 18.06 2.93 18.90
CA ASP A 220 17.84 1.82 19.84
C ASP A 220 16.42 1.22 19.71
N VAL A 221 15.42 2.08 19.58
CA VAL A 221 14.00 1.70 19.49
C VAL A 221 13.32 2.59 18.45
N TYR A 222 12.76 1.98 17.42
CA TYR A 222 12.21 2.71 16.29
C TYR A 222 11.06 1.96 15.61
N ALA A 223 10.25 2.72 14.89
CA ALA A 223 9.17 2.22 14.06
C ALA A 223 9.29 2.78 12.64
N ASP A 224 8.68 2.07 11.72
CA ASP A 224 8.66 2.40 10.31
C ASP A 224 7.34 1.97 9.64
N ASN A 225 7.07 2.44 8.43
CA ASN A 225 6.00 1.96 7.55
C ASN A 225 4.60 1.95 8.21
N PHE A 226 4.18 3.10 8.77
CA PHE A 226 2.84 3.24 9.32
C PHE A 226 1.80 3.30 8.19
N THR A 227 0.71 2.55 8.34
CA THR A 227 -0.43 2.60 7.42
C THR A 227 -1.74 2.59 8.19
N ALA A 228 -2.73 3.33 7.69
CA ALA A 228 -4.10 3.33 8.18
C ALA A 228 -5.06 3.25 7.00
N THR A 229 -5.86 2.20 6.95
CA THR A 229 -6.57 1.80 5.75
C THR A 229 -7.96 1.33 6.12
N SER A 230 -8.92 1.50 5.21
CA SER A 230 -10.28 1.03 5.40
C SER A 230 -10.74 0.26 4.19
N ASP A 231 -11.81 -0.52 4.34
CA ASP A 231 -12.36 -1.26 3.20
C ASP A 231 -12.98 -0.33 2.12
N GLU A 232 -13.08 0.98 2.39
CA GLU A 232 -13.40 2.02 1.39
C GLU A 232 -12.15 2.77 0.86
N GLY A 233 -10.95 2.35 1.27
CA GLY A 233 -9.65 2.95 0.93
C GLY A 233 -8.52 1.97 1.22
N MET A 234 -8.38 1.01 0.30
CA MET A 234 -7.51 -0.18 0.38
C MET A 234 -6.00 0.14 0.54
N PRO A 235 -5.20 -0.84 1.04
CA PRO A 235 -4.61 -1.81 0.13
C PRO A 235 -5.03 -3.24 0.44
N ILE A 236 -5.26 -3.93 -0.67
CA ILE A 236 -5.49 -5.34 -0.92
C ILE A 236 -4.91 -6.30 0.12
N ASN A 237 -5.77 -7.23 0.52
CA ASN A 237 -5.46 -8.64 0.76
C ASN A 237 -4.17 -9.14 0.05
N GLU A 238 -3.21 -9.58 0.85
CA GLU A 238 -1.87 -10.03 0.45
C GLU A 238 -1.85 -11.40 -0.28
N GLU A 239 -2.96 -11.90 -0.81
CA GLU A 239 -3.03 -13.17 -1.54
C GLU A 239 -3.32 -13.04 -3.05
N ALA A 240 -3.25 -11.83 -3.62
CA ALA A 240 -3.37 -11.61 -5.07
C ALA A 240 -2.42 -10.52 -5.64
N ARG A 241 -1.22 -10.36 -5.07
CA ARG A 241 -0.20 -9.45 -5.64
C ARG A 241 0.53 -10.13 -6.81
N ILE A 242 0.06 -9.89 -8.03
CA ILE A 242 0.90 -10.05 -9.24
C ILE A 242 1.73 -8.76 -9.34
N HIS A 243 3.05 -8.88 -9.28
CA HIS A 243 3.95 -7.73 -9.41
C HIS A 243 3.94 -7.20 -10.83
N CYS A 244 3.37 -6.01 -11.00
CA CYS A 244 3.30 -5.34 -12.30
C CYS A 244 4.63 -4.66 -12.63
N SER A 245 5.41 -5.28 -13.52
CA SER A 245 6.63 -4.69 -14.08
C SER A 245 6.34 -3.75 -15.25
N SER A 246 5.08 -3.44 -15.59
CA SER A 246 4.72 -2.60 -16.73
C SER A 246 4.40 -1.17 -16.31
N ILE A 247 4.78 -0.18 -17.12
CA ILE A 247 4.41 1.23 -16.92
C ILE A 247 2.97 1.54 -17.36
N VAL A 248 2.31 0.63 -18.10
CA VAL A 248 0.94 0.79 -18.59
C VAL A 248 -0.04 0.85 -17.42
N GLY A 249 -0.99 1.80 -17.49
CA GLY A 249 -1.98 2.03 -16.44
C GLY A 249 -2.09 3.50 -16.08
N SER A 250 -2.99 3.79 -15.13
CA SER A 250 -3.18 5.12 -14.55
C SER A 250 -2.42 5.23 -13.23
N TRP A 251 -1.85 6.40 -12.98
CA TRP A 251 -0.94 6.70 -11.89
C TRP A 251 -1.26 8.09 -11.32
N VAL A 252 -1.12 8.28 -10.01
CA VAL A 252 -1.43 9.55 -9.35
C VAL A 252 -0.30 9.97 -8.42
N ILE A 253 0.02 11.26 -8.41
CA ILE A 253 0.93 11.89 -7.44
C ILE A 253 0.19 13.04 -6.75
N GLY A 254 0.40 13.21 -5.45
CA GLY A 254 -0.33 14.17 -4.61
C GLY A 254 -1.53 13.54 -3.90
N ASP A 255 -2.28 14.36 -3.16
CA ASP A 255 -3.53 13.94 -2.52
C ASP A 255 -4.70 14.14 -3.50
N PRO A 256 -5.29 13.05 -4.06
CA PRO A 256 -6.33 13.17 -5.08
C PRO A 256 -7.59 13.88 -4.62
N THR A 257 -7.77 14.10 -3.31
CA THR A 257 -8.90 14.85 -2.77
C THR A 257 -8.68 16.37 -2.78
N THR A 258 -7.46 16.83 -3.07
CA THR A 258 -7.09 18.24 -3.08
C THR A 258 -6.48 18.68 -4.40
N GLU A 259 -6.44 20.00 -4.59
CA GLU A 259 -5.65 20.68 -5.62
C GLU A 259 -4.16 20.33 -5.49
N ASP A 260 -3.40 20.59 -6.55
CA ASP A 260 -2.00 20.20 -6.77
C ASP A 260 -1.81 18.67 -6.90
N THR A 261 -2.67 18.04 -7.70
CA THR A 261 -2.62 16.60 -8.02
C THR A 261 -2.42 16.37 -9.51
N VAL A 262 -1.64 15.35 -9.86
CA VAL A 262 -1.48 14.89 -11.24
C VAL A 262 -1.95 13.46 -11.37
N ALA A 263 -2.76 13.18 -12.40
CA ALA A 263 -3.01 11.82 -12.85
C ALA A 263 -2.35 11.61 -14.23
N LEU A 264 -1.55 10.57 -14.36
CA LEU A 264 -0.78 10.22 -15.54
C LEU A 264 -1.17 8.81 -15.98
N THR A 265 -1.53 8.65 -17.25
CA THR A 265 -2.03 7.38 -17.78
C THR A 265 -1.25 6.98 -19.02
N PHE A 266 -0.71 5.77 -19.02
CA PHE A 266 0.04 5.18 -20.12
C PHE A 266 -0.76 4.05 -20.78
N LEU A 267 -0.85 4.07 -22.11
CA LEU A 267 -1.56 3.09 -22.91
C LEU A 267 -0.58 2.15 -23.63
N THR A 268 -0.98 0.89 -23.84
CA THR A 268 -0.18 -0.14 -24.52
C THR A 268 0.25 0.23 -25.95
N ASN A 269 -0.46 1.14 -26.61
CA ASN A 269 -0.14 1.63 -27.95
C ASN A 269 0.95 2.72 -27.98
N GLY A 270 1.52 3.07 -26.82
CA GLY A 270 2.54 4.11 -26.69
C GLY A 270 1.99 5.53 -26.60
N THR A 271 0.69 5.70 -26.31
CA THR A 271 0.08 7.02 -26.01
C THR A 271 0.04 7.25 -24.50
N TYR A 272 0.22 8.51 -24.07
CA TYR A 272 -0.02 8.92 -22.68
C TYR A 272 -1.03 10.06 -22.60
N PHE A 273 -1.73 10.14 -21.48
CA PHE A 273 -2.57 11.26 -21.06
C PHE A 273 -2.13 11.71 -19.68
N LEU A 274 -2.18 13.01 -19.42
CA LEU A 274 -1.90 13.60 -18.11
C LEU A 274 -2.98 14.63 -17.80
N THR A 275 -3.49 14.63 -16.57
CA THR A 275 -4.27 15.72 -16.00
C THR A 275 -3.44 16.38 -14.92
N HIS A 276 -3.35 17.69 -14.93
CA HIS A 276 -2.67 18.47 -13.90
C HIS A 276 -3.69 19.40 -13.26
N ASP A 277 -4.10 19.08 -12.05
CA ASP A 277 -4.95 19.94 -11.24
C ASP A 277 -4.06 20.80 -10.35
N SER A 278 -3.60 21.94 -10.87
CA SER A 278 -2.63 22.81 -10.21
C SER A 278 -3.23 24.17 -9.87
N THR A 279 -2.84 24.72 -8.72
CA THR A 279 -3.22 26.06 -8.26
C THR A 279 -2.10 27.09 -8.41
N ASP A 280 -0.90 26.64 -8.74
CA ASP A 280 0.29 27.45 -8.79
C ASP A 280 0.33 28.29 -10.08
N GLY A 281 0.34 29.62 -9.90
CA GLY A 281 0.35 30.59 -11.00
C GLY A 281 1.70 30.77 -11.71
N PHE A 282 2.50 29.71 -11.81
CA PHE A 282 3.75 29.69 -12.59
C PHE A 282 3.45 29.36 -14.07
N SER A 283 4.47 29.06 -14.89
CA SER A 283 4.28 28.81 -16.33
C SER A 283 3.56 27.50 -16.67
N GLY A 284 3.32 26.65 -15.67
CA GLY A 284 2.41 25.50 -15.74
C GLY A 284 1.14 25.80 -14.93
N GLY A 285 -0.02 25.37 -15.40
CA GLY A 285 -1.31 25.55 -14.72
C GLY A 285 -2.21 24.32 -14.75
N LEU A 286 -3.50 24.54 -14.51
CA LEU A 286 -4.55 23.53 -14.67
C LEU A 286 -4.75 23.14 -16.14
N GLY A 287 -4.85 21.84 -16.42
CA GLY A 287 -5.15 21.35 -17.76
C GLY A 287 -4.69 19.90 -18.00
N MET A 288 -4.54 19.55 -19.27
CA MET A 288 -4.13 18.22 -19.69
C MET A 288 -2.93 18.23 -20.65
N GLU A 289 -2.24 17.10 -20.72
CA GLU A 289 -1.34 16.76 -21.82
C GLU A 289 -1.74 15.43 -22.46
N ARG A 290 -1.53 15.31 -23.77
CA ARG A 290 -1.53 14.02 -24.47
C ARG A 290 -0.30 13.93 -25.35
N GLY A 291 0.32 12.77 -25.39
CA GLY A 291 1.46 12.55 -26.27
C GLY A 291 1.74 11.09 -26.54
N THR A 292 2.93 10.83 -27.05
CA THR A 292 3.47 9.48 -27.23
C THR A 292 4.64 9.27 -26.29
N TYR A 293 4.88 8.01 -25.91
CA TYR A 293 6.00 7.62 -25.07
C TYR A 293 6.65 6.33 -25.57
N THR A 294 7.90 6.13 -25.15
CA THR A 294 8.59 4.84 -25.20
C THR A 294 9.16 4.57 -23.82
N TRP A 295 9.13 3.32 -23.39
CA TRP A 295 9.70 2.91 -22.12
C TRP A 295 10.38 1.55 -22.28
N ASP A 296 11.55 1.41 -21.66
CA ASP A 296 12.32 0.18 -21.61
C ASP A 296 12.34 -0.31 -20.14
N SER A 297 11.74 -1.47 -19.89
CA SER A 297 11.56 -2.01 -18.55
C SER A 297 12.87 -2.49 -17.90
N GLU A 298 13.87 -2.89 -18.69
CA GLU A 298 15.15 -3.38 -18.18
C GLU A 298 16.08 -2.25 -17.75
N THR A 299 16.07 -1.15 -18.51
CA THR A 299 16.99 -0.02 -18.32
C THR A 299 16.36 1.21 -17.69
N GLY A 300 15.03 1.27 -17.64
CA GLY A 300 14.25 2.44 -17.23
C GLY A 300 14.30 3.58 -18.24
N ALA A 301 14.85 3.37 -19.44
CA ALA A 301 14.95 4.43 -20.45
C ALA A 301 13.56 4.88 -20.88
N PHE A 302 13.26 6.16 -20.66
CA PHE A 302 11.96 6.75 -20.96
C PHE A 302 12.12 7.89 -21.96
N SER A 303 11.24 7.94 -22.97
CA SER A 303 11.15 9.08 -23.87
C SER A 303 9.70 9.43 -24.13
N ARG A 304 9.43 10.71 -24.43
CA ARG A 304 8.08 11.23 -24.69
C ARG A 304 8.10 12.33 -25.74
N THR A 305 6.98 12.44 -26.46
CA THR A 305 6.65 13.56 -27.35
C THR A 305 5.26 14.06 -27.01
N VAL A 306 5.17 15.31 -26.55
CA VAL A 306 3.89 15.99 -26.28
C VAL A 306 3.22 16.36 -27.60
N THR A 307 1.93 16.10 -27.72
CA THR A 307 1.14 16.45 -28.92
C THR A 307 0.02 17.45 -28.63
N VAL A 308 -0.54 17.39 -27.42
CA VAL A 308 -1.49 18.36 -26.88
C VAL A 308 -1.05 18.72 -25.49
N ASP A 309 -1.15 20.01 -25.19
CA ASP A 309 -0.71 20.65 -23.96
C ASP A 309 -1.60 21.87 -23.76
N THR A 310 -2.45 21.82 -22.73
CA THR A 310 -3.36 22.91 -22.38
C THR A 310 -2.94 23.64 -21.11
N ASN A 311 -1.87 23.19 -20.45
CA ASN A 311 -1.43 23.69 -19.16
C ASN A 311 -0.06 24.38 -19.19
N GLY A 312 0.63 24.42 -20.32
CA GLY A 312 1.92 25.07 -20.48
C GLY A 312 3.06 24.19 -19.97
N GLU A 313 3.89 24.71 -19.08
CA GLU A 313 5.09 24.00 -18.60
C GLU A 313 4.79 22.98 -17.48
N GLY A 314 3.53 22.57 -17.30
CA GLY A 314 3.12 21.70 -16.20
C GLY A 314 3.04 20.24 -16.61
N GLY A 315 3.91 19.37 -16.11
CA GLY A 315 3.86 17.93 -16.38
C GLY A 315 5.04 17.44 -17.22
N LEU A 316 4.78 16.52 -18.16
CA LEU A 316 5.84 15.88 -18.95
C LEU A 316 6.40 16.79 -20.04
N SER A 317 5.72 17.91 -20.34
CA SER A 317 6.16 18.93 -21.30
C SER A 317 7.44 19.65 -20.87
N HIS A 318 7.58 19.94 -19.57
CA HIS A 318 8.75 20.62 -19.00
C HIS A 318 9.79 19.65 -18.43
N ALA A 319 9.33 18.55 -17.84
CA ALA A 319 10.19 17.62 -17.10
C ALA A 319 11.34 17.05 -17.96
N THR A 320 12.58 17.18 -17.48
CA THR A 320 13.73 16.46 -18.05
C THR A 320 13.86 15.11 -17.35
N ILE A 321 13.38 14.06 -18.00
CA ILE A 321 13.31 12.71 -17.43
C ILE A 321 14.56 11.92 -17.84
N LEU A 322 15.37 11.51 -16.86
CA LEU A 322 16.53 10.67 -17.05
C LEU A 322 16.14 9.19 -17.18
N SER A 323 15.21 8.75 -16.34
CA SER A 323 14.66 7.40 -16.37
C SER A 323 13.27 7.35 -15.71
N ALA A 324 12.51 6.30 -16.04
CA ALA A 324 11.31 5.91 -15.33
C ALA A 324 11.46 4.45 -14.90
N THR A 325 11.32 4.15 -13.61
CA THR A 325 11.42 2.78 -13.09
C THR A 325 10.13 2.40 -12.40
N VAL A 326 9.58 1.24 -12.73
CA VAL A 326 8.39 0.70 -12.07
C VAL A 326 8.84 -0.29 -10.99
N GLN A 327 8.35 -0.12 -9.77
CA GLN A 327 8.54 -1.07 -8.67
C GLN A 327 7.18 -1.29 -8.01
N GLY A 328 6.55 -2.43 -8.30
CA GLY A 328 5.20 -2.75 -7.85
C GLY A 328 4.17 -1.69 -8.26
N ASP A 329 3.55 -1.06 -7.27
CA ASP A 329 2.50 -0.03 -7.45
C ASP A 329 3.05 1.40 -7.49
N ALA A 330 4.36 1.58 -7.64
CA ALA A 330 4.97 2.89 -7.80
C ALA A 330 5.77 2.99 -9.10
N VAL A 331 5.66 4.13 -9.78
CA VAL A 331 6.59 4.53 -10.84
C VAL A 331 7.41 5.73 -10.36
N TYR A 332 8.72 5.58 -10.47
CA TYR A 332 9.73 6.56 -10.08
C TYR A 332 10.26 7.24 -11.34
N PHE A 333 9.98 8.53 -11.50
CA PHE A 333 10.57 9.36 -12.53
C PHE A 333 11.79 10.07 -11.94
N ASP A 334 12.97 9.77 -12.48
CA ASP A 334 14.20 10.49 -12.17
C ASP A 334 14.24 11.77 -13.01
N LEU A 335 13.97 12.90 -12.36
CA LEU A 335 13.88 14.22 -12.95
C LEU A 335 15.18 14.97 -12.65
N ASP A 336 16.07 15.07 -13.65
CA ASP A 336 17.46 15.54 -13.56
C ASP A 336 17.77 16.48 -12.37
N ASP A 337 17.36 17.75 -12.48
CA ASP A 337 17.57 18.79 -11.45
C ASP A 337 16.39 18.97 -10.47
N GLU A 338 15.32 18.17 -10.61
CA GLU A 338 14.07 18.29 -9.84
C GLU A 338 13.86 17.17 -8.81
N GLY A 339 14.71 16.13 -8.83
CA GLY A 339 14.66 15.00 -7.91
C GLY A 339 13.80 13.84 -8.45
N ILE A 340 13.22 13.05 -7.54
CA ILE A 340 12.44 11.87 -7.93
C ILE A 340 10.95 12.16 -7.75
N GLY A 341 10.19 12.08 -8.84
CA GLY A 341 8.73 12.07 -8.81
C GLY A 341 8.21 10.65 -8.60
N ILE A 342 7.37 10.44 -7.59
CA ILE A 342 6.81 9.11 -7.27
C ILE A 342 5.31 9.16 -7.53
N PHE A 343 4.85 8.38 -8.51
CA PHE A 343 3.43 8.22 -8.76
C PHE A 343 2.97 6.84 -8.32
N HIS A 344 1.76 6.77 -7.77
CA HIS A 344 1.14 5.57 -7.27
C HIS A 344 0.08 5.05 -8.22
N ARG A 345 0.05 3.74 -8.45
CA ARG A 345 -0.85 3.09 -9.39
C ARG A 345 -2.31 3.25 -8.94
N VAL A 346 -3.18 3.59 -9.88
CA VAL A 346 -4.63 3.50 -9.69
C VAL A 346 -5.02 2.04 -9.76
N TYR A 347 -5.43 1.49 -8.61
CA TYR A 347 -5.73 0.08 -8.46
C TYR A 347 -6.84 -0.40 -9.40
N GLN A 348 -6.66 -1.60 -9.96
CA GLN A 348 -7.67 -2.31 -10.73
C GLN A 348 -8.13 -3.55 -9.94
N PRO A 349 -9.40 -3.61 -9.51
CA PRO A 349 -9.88 -4.75 -8.75
C PRO A 349 -9.91 -6.04 -9.57
N SER A 350 -9.45 -7.14 -8.96
CA SER A 350 -9.49 -8.48 -9.54
C SER A 350 -10.90 -9.09 -9.58
N THR A 351 -11.88 -8.49 -8.90
CA THR A 351 -13.27 -8.99 -8.85
C THR A 351 -14.24 -8.06 -9.59
N PRO A 352 -14.73 -8.42 -10.79
CA PRO A 352 -15.77 -7.66 -11.48
C PRO A 352 -17.19 -7.94 -10.92
N PRO A 353 -18.14 -7.02 -11.10
CA PRO A 353 -18.01 -5.75 -11.83
C PRO A 353 -17.48 -4.63 -10.93
N SER A 354 -16.46 -3.91 -11.40
CA SER A 354 -15.93 -2.72 -10.73
C SER A 354 -15.63 -1.61 -11.72
N ILE A 355 -16.08 -0.38 -11.42
CA ILE A 355 -15.79 0.82 -12.20
C ILE A 355 -14.38 1.38 -11.93
N VAL A 356 -13.76 1.01 -10.81
CA VAL A 356 -12.44 1.48 -10.39
C VAL A 356 -11.37 1.06 -11.42
N GLY A 357 -10.47 1.98 -11.75
CA GLY A 357 -9.36 1.80 -12.69
C GLY A 357 -9.32 2.85 -13.80
N GLY A 358 -8.34 2.70 -14.69
CA GLY A 358 -8.22 3.47 -15.92
C GLY A 358 -9.11 2.97 -17.05
N TRP A 359 -9.75 3.88 -17.78
CA TRP A 359 -10.60 3.60 -18.95
C TRP A 359 -10.30 4.57 -20.08
N VAL A 360 -10.39 4.11 -21.31
CA VAL A 360 -10.04 4.91 -22.49
C VAL A 360 -11.07 4.72 -23.61
N HIS A 361 -11.32 5.80 -24.35
CA HIS A 361 -11.89 5.75 -25.68
C HIS A 361 -10.99 6.55 -26.61
N LEU A 362 -10.58 5.98 -27.74
CA LEU A 362 -9.81 6.68 -28.77
C LEU A 362 -10.64 6.65 -30.06
N ASP A 363 -10.82 7.79 -30.72
CA ASP A 363 -11.36 7.86 -32.08
C ASP A 363 -10.23 7.73 -33.10
N PRO A 364 -10.00 6.54 -33.69
CA PRO A 364 -8.88 6.32 -34.59
C PRO A 364 -9.07 6.96 -35.97
N VAL A 365 -10.26 7.47 -36.30
CA VAL A 365 -10.60 7.93 -37.65
C VAL A 365 -10.42 9.44 -37.76
N ASN A 366 -11.03 10.19 -36.84
CA ASN A 366 -11.04 11.65 -36.93
C ASN A 366 -10.37 12.32 -35.73
N ASN A 367 -9.99 11.56 -34.70
CA ASN A 367 -9.40 12.08 -33.47
C ASN A 367 -10.29 13.15 -32.81
N HIS A 368 -11.62 13.05 -33.00
CA HIS A 368 -12.57 14.04 -32.49
C HIS A 368 -12.90 13.83 -31.02
N ASP A 369 -12.59 12.64 -30.46
CA ASP A 369 -12.98 12.27 -29.12
C ASP A 369 -12.01 11.22 -28.56
N ASN A 370 -10.97 11.67 -27.86
CA ASN A 370 -10.04 10.80 -27.16
C ASN A 370 -10.09 11.12 -25.68
N VAL A 371 -10.59 10.18 -24.89
CA VAL A 371 -10.82 10.37 -23.47
C VAL A 371 -10.10 9.32 -22.65
N VAL A 372 -9.62 9.73 -21.49
CA VAL A 372 -9.19 8.85 -20.40
C VAL A 372 -9.97 9.19 -19.14
N PHE A 373 -10.47 8.16 -18.47
CA PHE A 373 -10.96 8.23 -17.09
C PHE A 373 -10.02 7.47 -16.17
N SER A 374 -9.80 7.98 -14.97
CA SER A 374 -9.19 7.25 -13.86
C SER A 374 -10.14 7.31 -12.66
N PHE A 375 -10.85 6.22 -12.38
CA PHE A 375 -11.72 6.12 -11.20
C PHE A 375 -10.93 5.51 -10.04
N LEU A 376 -10.76 6.26 -8.96
CA LEU A 376 -10.05 5.81 -7.77
C LEU A 376 -11.01 5.14 -6.77
N PRO A 377 -10.55 4.19 -5.95
CA PRO A 377 -11.40 3.53 -4.95
C PRO A 377 -12.06 4.49 -3.95
N ASN A 378 -11.40 5.61 -3.64
CA ASN A 378 -11.87 6.61 -2.68
C ASN A 378 -12.99 7.53 -3.20
N GLY A 379 -13.57 7.23 -4.37
CA GLY A 379 -14.64 8.03 -4.96
C GLY A 379 -14.16 9.28 -5.71
N ILE A 380 -12.86 9.44 -5.96
CA ILE A 380 -12.33 10.50 -6.84
C ILE A 380 -12.21 9.99 -8.28
N TYR A 381 -12.50 10.84 -9.26
CA TYR A 381 -12.18 10.57 -10.65
C TYR A 381 -11.32 11.66 -11.26
N PHE A 382 -10.50 11.27 -12.24
CA PHE A 382 -9.84 12.16 -13.17
C PHE A 382 -10.34 11.88 -14.58
N PHE A 383 -10.41 12.93 -15.39
CA PHE A 383 -10.80 12.88 -16.78
C PHE A 383 -9.88 13.76 -17.61
N ALA A 384 -9.44 13.27 -18.76
CA ALA A 384 -8.80 14.08 -19.79
C ALA A 384 -9.52 13.87 -21.11
N GLN A 385 -9.74 14.93 -21.87
CA GLN A 385 -10.29 14.85 -23.22
C GLN A 385 -9.51 15.69 -24.21
N ASP A 386 -9.21 15.08 -25.34
CA ASP A 386 -8.64 15.68 -26.53
C ASP A 386 -9.57 15.41 -27.71
N GLY A 387 -10.22 16.47 -28.20
CA GLY A 387 -11.29 16.38 -29.18
C GLY A 387 -11.30 17.49 -30.22
N ASP A 388 -12.40 17.62 -30.96
CA ASP A 388 -12.56 18.67 -31.99
C ASP A 388 -13.68 19.67 -31.66
N SER A 389 -13.27 20.85 -31.15
CA SER A 389 -14.18 21.96 -30.82
C SER A 389 -14.88 22.58 -32.03
N THR A 390 -14.46 22.26 -33.27
CA THR A 390 -15.22 22.64 -34.47
C THR A 390 -16.42 21.73 -34.72
N PHE A 391 -16.32 20.47 -34.28
CA PHE A 391 -17.39 19.49 -34.35
C PHE A 391 -18.38 19.66 -33.19
N ASP A 392 -17.86 19.87 -31.98
CA ASP A 392 -18.65 20.21 -30.81
C ASP A 392 -18.15 21.47 -30.10
N PRO A 393 -18.69 22.65 -30.43
CA PRO A 393 -18.23 23.93 -29.87
C PRO A 393 -18.61 24.17 -28.41
N SER A 394 -19.29 23.24 -27.72
CA SER A 394 -19.66 23.42 -26.31
C SER A 394 -18.51 23.14 -25.33
N GLY A 395 -17.43 22.52 -25.80
CA GLY A 395 -16.25 22.28 -24.98
C GLY A 395 -14.93 22.47 -25.74
N GLN A 396 -13.86 22.07 -25.07
CA GLN A 396 -12.47 22.20 -25.51
C GLN A 396 -11.61 21.12 -24.87
N ASP A 397 -10.41 20.90 -25.41
CA ASP A 397 -9.42 20.04 -24.79
C ASP A 397 -9.16 20.48 -23.35
N GLY A 398 -9.16 19.52 -22.43
CA GLY A 398 -9.14 19.84 -21.01
C GLY A 398 -9.19 18.60 -20.12
N MET A 399 -9.40 18.87 -18.85
CA MET A 399 -9.49 17.87 -17.79
C MET A 399 -10.65 18.16 -16.84
N GLU A 400 -11.08 17.11 -16.15
CA GLU A 400 -11.83 17.21 -14.91
C GLU A 400 -11.14 16.44 -13.78
N ARG A 401 -11.29 16.93 -12.55
CA ARG A 401 -11.13 16.14 -11.32
C ARG A 401 -12.42 16.28 -10.55
N GLY A 402 -12.99 15.20 -10.06
CA GLY A 402 -14.24 15.27 -9.31
C GLY A 402 -14.49 14.10 -8.39
N VAL A 403 -15.69 14.08 -7.83
CA VAL A 403 -16.20 12.95 -7.03
C VAL A 403 -17.16 12.12 -7.88
N TYR A 404 -17.19 10.81 -7.63
CA TYR A 404 -18.14 9.90 -8.25
C TYR A 404 -18.76 8.94 -7.23
N SER A 405 -19.91 8.40 -7.59
CA SER A 405 -20.54 7.27 -6.91
C SER A 405 -21.15 6.32 -7.94
N TRP A 406 -21.02 5.02 -7.69
CA TRP A 406 -21.55 3.98 -8.58
C TRP A 406 -22.16 2.85 -7.76
N ASP A 407 -23.40 2.47 -8.07
CA ASP A 407 -24.15 1.45 -7.33
C ASP A 407 -24.10 0.04 -7.97
N GLY A 408 -23.24 -0.13 -8.97
CA GLY A 408 -23.21 -1.33 -9.82
C GLY A 408 -23.95 -1.18 -11.15
N SER A 409 -24.72 -0.11 -11.33
CA SER A 409 -25.48 0.16 -12.56
C SER A 409 -25.60 1.64 -12.92
N LEU A 410 -25.72 2.52 -11.94
CA LEU A 410 -25.91 3.95 -12.12
C LEU A 410 -24.70 4.70 -11.59
N LEU A 411 -24.15 5.58 -12.41
CA LEU A 411 -23.04 6.47 -12.10
C LEU A 411 -23.58 7.88 -11.83
N SER A 412 -23.07 8.52 -10.79
CA SER A 412 -23.21 9.96 -10.58
C SER A 412 -21.84 10.57 -10.37
N VAL A 413 -21.59 11.71 -10.98
CA VAL A 413 -20.30 12.42 -10.97
C VAL A 413 -20.52 13.91 -10.71
N THR A 414 -19.54 14.56 -10.11
CA THR A 414 -19.55 16.00 -9.88
C THR A 414 -18.12 16.50 -9.97
N ALA A 415 -17.85 17.41 -10.90
CA ALA A 415 -16.52 17.98 -11.05
C ALA A 415 -16.24 18.94 -9.88
N LEU A 416 -15.03 18.84 -9.35
CA LEU A 416 -14.43 19.82 -8.44
C LEU A 416 -13.59 20.83 -9.23
N THR A 417 -12.94 20.34 -10.28
CA THR A 417 -12.18 21.12 -11.26
C THR A 417 -12.65 20.68 -12.63
N ASP A 418 -12.94 21.65 -13.51
CA ASP A 418 -13.35 21.43 -14.89
C ASP A 418 -12.70 22.51 -15.77
N THR A 419 -11.99 22.05 -16.80
CA THR A 419 -11.35 22.90 -17.80
C THR A 419 -11.80 22.59 -19.22
N CYS A 420 -12.64 21.57 -19.41
CA CYS A 420 -13.14 21.13 -20.72
C CYS A 420 -14.50 21.73 -21.09
N GLY A 421 -15.19 22.40 -20.16
CA GLY A 421 -16.45 23.10 -20.44
C GLY A 421 -17.65 22.16 -20.37
N GLU A 422 -18.50 22.10 -21.41
CA GLU A 422 -19.61 21.13 -21.42
C GLU A 422 -19.17 19.73 -21.91
N TRP A 423 -17.88 19.57 -22.23
CA TRP A 423 -17.24 18.28 -22.47
C TRP A 423 -16.94 17.60 -21.14
N GLY A 424 -16.84 16.27 -21.14
CA GLY A 424 -16.71 15.49 -19.91
C GLY A 424 -18.05 15.17 -19.27
N MET A 425 -18.09 15.12 -17.94
CA MET A 425 -19.17 14.48 -17.19
C MET A 425 -19.69 15.32 -16.03
N ASP A 426 -19.26 16.58 -15.88
CA ASP A 426 -19.76 17.41 -14.79
C ASP A 426 -21.30 17.47 -14.76
N GLY A 427 -21.86 17.32 -13.56
CA GLY A 427 -23.30 17.39 -13.30
C GLY A 427 -24.13 16.16 -13.71
N GLU A 428 -23.51 15.11 -14.26
CA GLU A 428 -24.21 13.88 -14.62
C GLU A 428 -24.63 13.07 -13.39
N SER A 429 -25.93 12.76 -13.25
CA SER A 429 -26.48 12.08 -12.08
C SER A 429 -27.43 10.95 -12.46
N GLY A 430 -27.16 9.75 -11.91
CA GLY A 430 -27.99 8.57 -12.09
C GLY A 430 -27.96 8.02 -13.51
N VAL A 431 -26.80 8.10 -14.17
CA VAL A 431 -26.65 7.71 -15.57
C VAL A 431 -26.30 6.23 -15.68
N SER A 432 -26.89 5.53 -16.64
CA SER A 432 -26.62 4.12 -16.87
C SER A 432 -25.15 3.90 -17.24
N CYS A 433 -24.42 3.19 -16.37
CA CYS A 433 -23.04 2.76 -16.57
C CYS A 433 -22.95 1.26 -16.31
N VAL A 434 -22.74 0.50 -17.38
CA VAL A 434 -22.65 -0.96 -17.32
C VAL A 434 -21.20 -1.35 -17.54
N VAL A 435 -20.59 -1.95 -16.52
CA VAL A 435 -19.25 -2.53 -16.60
C VAL A 435 -19.37 -4.05 -16.82
N ASN A 436 -18.77 -4.53 -17.91
CA ASN A 436 -18.68 -5.96 -18.21
C ASN A 436 -17.22 -6.31 -18.55
N GLY A 437 -16.49 -6.81 -17.55
CA GLY A 437 -15.04 -7.06 -17.65
C GLY A 437 -14.28 -5.77 -17.99
N ASN A 438 -13.67 -5.77 -19.18
CA ASN A 438 -12.84 -4.68 -19.70
C ASN A 438 -13.61 -3.69 -20.60
N THR A 439 -14.94 -3.79 -20.67
CA THR A 439 -15.75 -2.85 -21.43
C THR A 439 -16.72 -2.13 -20.49
N MET A 440 -16.69 -0.81 -20.54
CA MET A 440 -17.70 0.05 -19.93
C MET A 440 -18.59 0.61 -21.04
N THR A 441 -19.90 0.42 -20.90
CA THR A 441 -20.88 1.06 -21.78
C THR A 441 -21.65 2.12 -21.01
N TRP A 442 -21.60 3.35 -21.53
CA TRP A 442 -22.27 4.52 -21.02
C TRP A 442 -23.34 5.02 -22.00
N PHE A 443 -24.45 5.55 -21.46
CA PHE A 443 -25.62 6.05 -22.18
C PHE A 443 -26.21 5.02 -23.16
N GLY A 444 -25.85 3.74 -22.98
CA GLY A 444 -26.22 2.64 -23.86
C GLY A 444 -25.45 2.57 -25.19
N SER A 445 -24.52 3.49 -25.49
CA SER A 445 -23.82 3.52 -26.78
C SER A 445 -22.39 4.02 -26.77
N PHE A 446 -21.96 4.80 -25.78
CA PHE A 446 -20.58 5.23 -25.65
C PHE A 446 -19.79 4.13 -24.95
N VAL A 447 -18.68 3.69 -25.55
CA VAL A 447 -17.94 2.51 -25.09
C VAL A 447 -16.52 2.91 -24.73
N LEU A 448 -16.12 2.63 -23.49
CA LEU A 448 -14.74 2.75 -23.05
C LEU A 448 -14.16 1.36 -22.82
N ASP A 449 -12.90 1.22 -23.19
CA ASP A 449 -12.10 0.03 -22.92
C ASP A 449 -11.27 0.26 -21.67
N ARG A 450 -11.17 -0.77 -20.82
CA ARG A 450 -10.31 -0.72 -19.64
C ARG A 450 -8.85 -0.62 -20.10
N ILE A 451 -8.09 0.22 -19.42
CA ILE A 451 -6.64 0.34 -19.64
C ILE A 451 -5.99 -0.79 -18.87
N VAL A 452 -5.82 -1.92 -19.53
CA VAL A 452 -5.34 -3.15 -18.89
C VAL A 452 -3.82 -3.21 -18.96
N ASP A 453 -3.18 -3.51 -17.83
CA ASP A 453 -1.78 -3.90 -17.80
C ASP A 453 -1.64 -5.32 -18.41
N PRO A 454 -0.93 -5.48 -19.54
CA PRO A 454 -0.76 -6.79 -20.17
C PRO A 454 -0.01 -7.79 -19.29
N ASP A 455 0.80 -7.34 -18.33
CA ASP A 455 1.59 -8.21 -17.46
C ASP A 455 0.85 -8.58 -16.15
N CYS A 456 -0.30 -7.95 -15.88
CA CYS A 456 -1.04 -8.01 -14.61
C CYS A 456 -2.55 -8.24 -14.74
N SER A 457 -3.07 -8.44 -15.95
CA SER A 457 -4.47 -8.81 -16.12
C SER A 457 -4.72 -10.25 -15.72
N ASP A 458 -5.88 -10.53 -15.15
CA ASP A 458 -6.40 -11.86 -14.84
C ASP A 458 -7.92 -11.77 -15.04
N LEU A 459 -8.36 -12.01 -16.28
CA LEU A 459 -9.66 -11.66 -16.82
C LEU A 459 -10.77 -12.51 -16.21
N ASP A 460 -10.47 -13.73 -15.79
CA ASP A 460 -11.40 -14.61 -15.09
C ASP A 460 -11.12 -14.77 -13.59
N GLY A 461 -10.06 -14.16 -13.07
CA GLY A 461 -9.78 -14.04 -11.64
C GLY A 461 -9.30 -15.35 -11.02
N ASP A 462 -8.65 -16.22 -11.81
CA ASP A 462 -8.23 -17.55 -11.39
C ASP A 462 -6.84 -17.59 -10.72
N GLY A 463 -6.13 -16.45 -10.74
CA GLY A 463 -4.80 -16.28 -10.17
C GLY A 463 -3.66 -16.58 -11.15
N LEU A 464 -3.95 -16.77 -12.44
CA LEU A 464 -3.00 -16.75 -13.56
C LEU A 464 -3.14 -15.42 -14.33
N PRO A 465 -2.03 -14.82 -14.80
CA PRO A 465 -2.16 -13.64 -15.65
C PRO A 465 -2.65 -13.96 -17.06
N ASP A 466 -3.50 -13.11 -17.64
CA ASP A 466 -3.95 -13.12 -19.05
C ASP A 466 -2.82 -13.35 -20.03
N SER A 467 -1.64 -12.76 -19.78
CA SER A 467 -0.46 -12.93 -20.63
C SER A 467 0.08 -14.36 -20.59
N PHE A 468 0.12 -14.98 -19.41
CA PHE A 468 0.49 -16.39 -19.25
C PHE A 468 -0.52 -17.27 -19.99
N GLU A 469 -1.81 -17.03 -19.78
CA GLU A 469 -2.87 -17.81 -20.42
C GLU A 469 -2.93 -17.62 -21.94
N LEU A 470 -2.79 -16.38 -22.42
CA LEU A 470 -2.75 -16.09 -23.85
C LEU A 470 -1.53 -16.74 -24.51
N LEU A 471 -0.38 -16.75 -23.83
CA LEU A 471 0.86 -17.32 -24.33
C LEU A 471 0.77 -18.85 -24.46
N TYR A 472 0.27 -19.54 -23.43
CA TYR A 472 0.30 -21.00 -23.37
C TYR A 472 -1.01 -21.68 -23.80
N TYR A 473 -2.14 -20.99 -23.67
CA TYR A 473 -3.48 -21.52 -23.86
C TYR A 473 -4.31 -20.74 -24.92
N GLY A 474 -3.74 -19.68 -25.49
CA GLY A 474 -4.27 -18.97 -26.67
C GLY A 474 -5.49 -18.10 -26.40
N ASN A 475 -5.90 -17.95 -25.13
CA ASN A 475 -6.95 -17.05 -24.68
C ASN A 475 -6.72 -16.70 -23.19
N PRO A 476 -7.04 -15.46 -22.75
CA PRO A 476 -6.89 -14.99 -21.37
C PRO A 476 -7.92 -15.56 -20.37
N THR A 477 -8.52 -16.73 -20.62
CA THR A 477 -9.47 -17.40 -19.70
C THR A 477 -9.47 -18.92 -19.89
N ASN A 478 -8.45 -19.44 -20.57
CA ASN A 478 -8.42 -20.83 -21.04
C ASN A 478 -7.54 -21.72 -20.18
N ALA A 479 -6.69 -21.14 -19.33
CA ALA A 479 -5.95 -21.93 -18.38
C ALA A 479 -6.87 -22.36 -17.23
N LEU A 480 -6.43 -23.36 -16.48
CA LEU A 480 -7.02 -23.66 -15.19
C LEU A 480 -5.86 -23.76 -14.21
N PRO A 481 -5.87 -23.04 -13.08
CA PRO A 481 -4.68 -22.95 -12.21
C PRO A 481 -4.23 -24.29 -11.66
N THR A 482 -5.18 -25.24 -11.55
CA THR A 482 -4.98 -26.60 -11.05
C THR A 482 -4.74 -27.63 -12.15
N SER A 483 -4.71 -27.22 -13.41
CA SER A 483 -4.38 -28.10 -14.54
C SER A 483 -2.88 -28.41 -14.53
N ASN A 484 -2.53 -29.49 -15.22
CA ASN A 484 -1.16 -29.95 -15.43
C ASN A 484 -1.15 -30.54 -16.83
N GLY A 485 -1.01 -29.66 -17.82
CA GLY A 485 -1.22 -29.98 -19.22
C GLY A 485 -0.15 -30.89 -19.82
N ASP A 486 1.06 -30.84 -19.28
CA ASP A 486 2.24 -31.56 -19.75
C ASP A 486 2.59 -32.81 -18.94
N GLY A 487 1.91 -33.03 -17.82
CA GLY A 487 1.96 -34.25 -17.01
C GLY A 487 3.14 -34.31 -16.04
N ASP A 488 3.73 -33.18 -15.65
CA ASP A 488 4.83 -33.12 -14.68
C ASP A 488 4.31 -33.10 -13.21
N GLU A 489 5.11 -32.66 -12.24
CA GLU A 489 4.69 -32.60 -10.82
C GLU A 489 4.04 -31.27 -10.42
N LEU A 490 4.02 -30.28 -11.30
CA LEU A 490 3.52 -28.93 -11.04
C LEU A 490 2.16 -28.71 -11.70
N THR A 491 1.38 -27.80 -11.11
CA THR A 491 0.19 -27.25 -11.73
C THR A 491 0.52 -25.96 -12.48
N ASP A 492 -0.31 -25.56 -13.44
CA ASP A 492 -0.12 -24.32 -14.23
C ASP A 492 0.19 -23.09 -13.32
N ARG A 493 -0.45 -23.01 -12.15
CA ARG A 493 -0.18 -21.95 -11.16
C ARG A 493 1.19 -22.06 -10.50
N GLU A 494 1.58 -23.27 -10.10
CA GLU A 494 2.90 -23.50 -9.51
C GLU A 494 4.01 -23.25 -10.53
N GLU A 495 3.76 -23.57 -11.80
CA GLU A 495 4.67 -23.28 -12.89
C GLU A 495 4.81 -21.79 -13.16
N PHE A 496 3.70 -21.03 -13.14
CA PHE A 496 3.75 -19.58 -13.22
C PHE A 496 4.61 -18.97 -12.09
N ILE A 497 4.45 -19.47 -10.86
CA ILE A 497 5.22 -19.02 -9.70
C ILE A 497 6.71 -19.37 -9.87
N ALA A 498 7.01 -20.61 -10.27
CA ALA A 498 8.36 -21.10 -10.47
C ALA A 498 9.04 -20.56 -11.75
N GLY A 499 8.24 -19.99 -12.66
CA GLY A 499 8.64 -19.56 -14.00
C GLY A 499 9.07 -20.71 -14.91
N THR A 500 8.40 -21.85 -14.79
CA THR A 500 8.51 -22.99 -15.72
C THR A 500 7.45 -22.89 -16.82
N LEU A 501 7.42 -23.86 -17.75
CA LEU A 501 6.59 -23.80 -18.95
C LEU A 501 5.46 -24.85 -18.87
N PRO A 502 4.17 -24.45 -18.83
CA PRO A 502 3.04 -25.36 -18.58
C PRO A 502 2.67 -26.32 -19.71
N ASN A 503 3.47 -26.31 -20.76
CA ASN A 503 3.32 -27.18 -21.91
C ASN A 503 4.60 -28.00 -22.19
N ASP A 504 5.56 -27.97 -21.27
CA ASP A 504 6.83 -28.68 -21.38
C ASP A 504 7.28 -29.18 -20.00
N GLY A 505 6.91 -30.42 -19.68
CA GLY A 505 7.25 -31.05 -18.39
C GLY A 505 8.75 -31.34 -18.20
N SER A 506 9.61 -30.92 -19.14
CA SER A 506 11.06 -30.87 -18.95
C SER A 506 11.56 -29.52 -18.43
N SER A 507 10.72 -28.49 -18.42
CA SER A 507 10.96 -27.17 -17.85
C SER A 507 10.80 -27.25 -16.33
N GLN A 508 11.91 -27.28 -15.60
CA GLN A 508 11.91 -27.50 -14.17
C GLN A 508 12.60 -26.37 -13.42
N PHE A 509 12.13 -26.07 -12.22
CA PHE A 509 12.85 -25.24 -11.27
C PHE A 509 14.07 -25.99 -10.74
N VAL A 510 15.26 -25.64 -11.23
CA VAL A 510 16.50 -26.36 -10.90
C VAL A 510 17.21 -25.72 -9.72
N VAL A 511 17.36 -26.51 -8.66
CA VAL A 511 18.28 -26.23 -7.55
C VAL A 511 19.55 -27.05 -7.75
N SER A 512 20.70 -26.42 -7.58
CA SER A 512 22.01 -27.05 -7.68
C SER A 512 22.89 -26.65 -6.51
N ASN A 513 24.00 -27.35 -6.31
CA ASN A 513 25.00 -26.98 -5.31
C ASN A 513 26.40 -26.87 -5.93
N ALA A 514 27.24 -26.04 -5.33
CA ALA A 514 28.66 -26.05 -5.61
C ALA A 514 29.37 -27.09 -4.71
N PRO A 515 30.59 -27.55 -5.06
CA PRO A 515 31.37 -28.38 -4.16
C PRO A 515 31.55 -27.71 -2.78
N PRO A 516 31.55 -28.48 -1.68
CA PRO A 516 31.80 -27.93 -0.35
C PRO A 516 33.09 -27.11 -0.33
N SER A 517 33.03 -25.88 0.17
CA SER A 517 34.20 -25.04 0.38
C SER A 517 34.52 -24.91 1.87
N PRO A 518 35.74 -24.48 2.24
CA PRO A 518 36.04 -24.13 3.63
C PRO A 518 35.12 -23.06 4.23
N SER A 519 34.43 -22.30 3.37
CA SER A 519 33.52 -21.22 3.75
C SER A 519 32.06 -21.66 3.89
N GLY A 520 31.71 -22.92 3.57
CA GLY A 520 30.31 -23.38 3.54
C GLY A 520 29.93 -24.18 2.30
N MET A 521 28.72 -24.74 2.34
CA MET A 521 28.04 -25.33 1.19
C MET A 521 27.27 -24.22 0.44
N VAL A 522 27.44 -24.12 -0.87
CA VAL A 522 26.73 -23.12 -1.68
C VAL A 522 25.57 -23.80 -2.41
N VAL A 523 24.36 -23.30 -2.17
CA VAL A 523 23.14 -23.67 -2.90
C VAL A 523 22.88 -22.59 -3.95
N ASN A 524 22.57 -22.98 -5.18
CA ASN A 524 22.26 -22.09 -6.30
C ASN A 524 20.93 -22.48 -6.94
N TRP A 525 20.23 -21.51 -7.50
CA TRP A 525 18.99 -21.70 -8.25
C TRP A 525 18.90 -20.71 -9.41
N ASN A 526 17.94 -20.91 -10.32
CA ASN A 526 17.64 -19.95 -11.38
C ASN A 526 16.69 -18.88 -10.85
N ALA A 527 17.22 -17.73 -10.45
CA ALA A 527 16.39 -16.62 -9.95
C ALA A 527 15.74 -15.85 -11.11
N LEU A 528 14.44 -15.59 -10.97
CA LEU A 528 13.61 -14.78 -11.85
C LEU A 528 13.15 -13.50 -11.14
N GLU A 529 12.93 -12.46 -11.94
CA GLU A 529 12.40 -11.18 -11.49
C GLU A 529 10.95 -11.31 -10.98
N GLY A 530 10.61 -10.47 -10.00
CA GLY A 530 9.29 -10.51 -9.34
C GLY A 530 9.07 -11.75 -8.47
N ARG A 531 10.13 -12.50 -8.12
CA ARG A 531 10.07 -13.67 -7.22
C ARG A 531 10.98 -13.50 -6.01
N SER A 532 10.62 -14.15 -4.92
CA SER A 532 11.40 -14.22 -3.68
C SER A 532 11.61 -15.69 -3.28
N TYR A 533 12.79 -15.98 -2.70
CA TYR A 533 13.24 -17.33 -2.42
C TYR A 533 13.48 -17.57 -0.93
N SER A 534 13.34 -18.82 -0.50
CA SER A 534 13.75 -19.25 0.84
C SER A 534 14.59 -20.51 0.74
N VAL A 535 15.72 -20.55 1.45
CA VAL A 535 16.61 -21.72 1.50
C VAL A 535 16.39 -22.41 2.83
N LYS A 536 16.11 -23.71 2.76
CA LYS A 536 15.86 -24.56 3.93
C LYS A 536 16.78 -25.77 3.91
N TRP A 537 17.02 -26.34 5.08
CA TRP A 537 17.89 -27.49 5.26
C TRP A 537 17.29 -28.52 6.20
N THR A 538 17.65 -29.78 5.99
CA THR A 538 17.38 -30.87 6.93
C THR A 538 18.51 -31.90 6.91
N ASP A 539 18.74 -32.56 8.04
CA ASP A 539 19.69 -33.67 8.17
C ASP A 539 19.15 -34.97 7.54
N SER A 540 17.82 -35.07 7.40
CA SER A 540 17.16 -36.25 6.86
C SER A 540 15.81 -35.91 6.24
N LEU A 541 15.48 -36.52 5.09
CA LEU A 541 14.19 -36.34 4.42
C LEU A 541 12.98 -36.86 5.22
N THR A 542 13.18 -37.54 6.34
CA THR A 542 12.09 -37.91 7.27
C THR A 542 11.79 -36.83 8.31
N ASN A 543 12.64 -35.80 8.41
CA ASN A 543 12.49 -34.68 9.31
C ASN A 543 11.90 -33.46 8.57
N GLY A 544 11.45 -32.47 9.33
CA GLY A 544 11.07 -31.18 8.75
C GLY A 544 12.29 -30.40 8.26
N PHE A 545 12.09 -29.54 7.26
CA PHE A 545 13.09 -28.57 6.83
C PHE A 545 13.11 -27.36 7.78
N GLN A 546 14.32 -26.95 8.20
CA GLN A 546 14.57 -25.71 8.93
C GLN A 546 14.96 -24.62 7.95
N THR A 547 14.32 -23.46 8.03
CA THR A 547 14.69 -22.30 7.21
C THR A 547 16.07 -21.79 7.62
N LEU A 548 16.98 -21.69 6.65
CA LEU A 548 18.29 -21.04 6.80
C LEU A 548 18.20 -19.54 6.49
N GLU A 549 17.44 -19.20 5.45
CA GLU A 549 17.24 -17.83 4.99
C GLU A 549 15.89 -17.73 4.28
N ALA A 550 15.18 -16.63 4.48
CA ALA A 550 13.88 -16.37 3.88
C ALA A 550 13.89 -15.05 3.13
N ALA A 551 12.86 -14.84 2.30
CA ALA A 551 12.64 -13.60 1.58
C ALA A 551 13.83 -13.11 0.73
N ILE A 552 14.69 -14.01 0.24
CA ILE A 552 15.84 -13.67 -0.60
C ILE A 552 15.32 -13.05 -1.90
N PRO A 553 15.59 -11.75 -2.17
CA PRO A 553 15.06 -11.09 -3.35
C PRO A 553 15.88 -11.43 -4.58
N TYR A 554 15.23 -11.42 -5.75
CA TYR A 554 15.95 -11.25 -7.02
C TYR A 554 16.86 -9.98 -6.96
N PRO A 555 18.07 -9.98 -7.54
CA PRO A 555 18.66 -11.00 -8.40
C PRO A 555 19.49 -12.07 -7.67
N GLN A 556 19.44 -12.12 -6.33
CA GLN A 556 20.23 -13.10 -5.61
C GLN A 556 19.74 -14.52 -5.93
N ASN A 557 20.68 -15.36 -6.37
CA ASN A 557 20.42 -16.69 -6.92
C ASN A 557 21.25 -17.78 -6.23
N SER A 558 21.88 -17.44 -5.11
CA SER A 558 22.67 -18.37 -4.31
C SER A 558 22.66 -18.02 -2.83
N TYR A 559 22.91 -19.03 -2.00
CA TYR A 559 23.06 -18.91 -0.56
C TYR A 559 24.20 -19.81 -0.09
N THR A 560 25.03 -19.31 0.83
CA THR A 560 26.13 -20.09 1.43
C THR A 560 25.74 -20.51 2.85
N ASP A 561 25.47 -21.80 3.04
CA ASP A 561 25.28 -22.40 4.35
C ASP A 561 26.62 -22.50 5.09
N THR A 562 26.77 -21.66 6.10
CA THR A 562 27.93 -21.63 7.00
C THR A 562 27.68 -22.37 8.32
N VAL A 563 26.43 -22.76 8.58
CA VAL A 563 25.96 -23.33 9.85
C VAL A 563 26.29 -24.82 9.93
N HIS A 564 26.04 -25.57 8.85
CA HIS A 564 26.17 -27.03 8.84
C HIS A 564 27.52 -27.52 8.29
N THR A 565 28.57 -26.72 8.41
CA THR A 565 29.93 -27.03 7.89
C THR A 565 30.59 -28.24 8.55
N VAL A 566 30.09 -28.69 9.69
CA VAL A 566 30.61 -29.84 10.45
C VAL A 566 29.79 -31.12 10.28
N GLU A 567 28.64 -31.05 9.60
CA GLU A 567 27.81 -32.22 9.33
C GLU A 567 28.36 -33.04 8.15
N ASP A 568 28.24 -34.37 8.22
CA ASP A 568 28.73 -35.28 7.15
C ASP A 568 27.86 -35.20 5.87
N GLY A 569 26.69 -34.55 5.94
CA GLY A 569 25.79 -34.32 4.82
C GLY A 569 24.42 -33.78 5.26
N GLY A 570 23.57 -33.44 4.29
CA GLY A 570 22.20 -32.99 4.51
C GLY A 570 21.49 -32.72 3.18
N PHE A 571 20.23 -32.28 3.27
CA PHE A 571 19.36 -31.99 2.13
C PHE A 571 18.94 -30.53 2.17
N TYR A 572 18.88 -29.90 1.00
CA TYR A 572 18.41 -28.53 0.85
C TYR A 572 17.10 -28.51 0.09
N GLN A 573 16.23 -27.57 0.45
CA GLN A 573 15.02 -27.20 -0.28
C GLN A 573 15.10 -25.70 -0.56
N VAL A 574 14.74 -25.30 -1.78
CA VAL A 574 14.57 -23.89 -2.12
C VAL A 574 13.12 -23.70 -2.52
N ASP A 575 12.42 -22.85 -1.79
CA ASP A 575 11.06 -22.47 -2.12
C ASP A 575 11.08 -21.16 -2.90
N VAL A 576 10.14 -21.01 -3.83
CA VAL A 576 9.91 -19.80 -4.61
C VAL A 576 8.47 -19.34 -4.43
N LYS A 577 8.29 -18.03 -4.29
CA LYS A 577 6.98 -17.37 -4.33
C LYS A 577 7.06 -16.13 -5.21
N LEU A 578 5.92 -15.60 -5.64
CA LEU A 578 5.86 -14.24 -6.16
C LEU A 578 6.41 -13.29 -5.08
N GLY A 579 7.17 -12.27 -5.51
CA GLY A 579 7.78 -11.29 -4.63
C GLY A 579 6.74 -10.59 -3.75
N ASN A 580 7.18 -9.85 -2.74
CA ASN A 580 6.30 -8.99 -1.94
C ASN A 580 6.38 -7.54 -2.41
#